data_AF-A0A644SNI5-F1
#
_entry.id   AF-A0A644SNI5-F1
#
_cell.length_a   1.000
_cell.length_b   1.000
_cell.length_c   1.000
_cell.angle_alpha   90.00
_cell.angle_beta   90.00
_cell.angle_gamma   90.00
#
_symmetry.space_group_name_H-M   'P 1'
#
loop_
_entity.id
_entity.type
_entity.pdbx_description
1 polymer ?
#
loop_
_entity_poly.entity_id
_entity_poly.type
_entity_poly.pdbx_seq_one_letter_code
_entity_poly.pdbx_strand_id
1 'polypeptide(L)'
;MKLTVYIFVLILFYSCNDGSNLGNNYYYLPDYESKDIGYPYGTIVYKSKEKNHFDKILVYSDVEKVKLNNNFIIVFQRPNKKFMLKKIEDDLNTWNYYYSENKKDSIVDIAYSKISLKDIYDLSQKRKLADVADSIVRKERFYLDIFSNAKNYYIINKNNNKVFGPLQQKDFENLKLKFNIDL
;
A
#
# COMPACT_ATOMS: atom_id res chain seq x y z
N MET A 1 19.64 -50.83 -33.26
CA MET A 1 18.64 -49.75 -33.34
C MET A 1 17.93 -49.61 -32.00
N LYS A 2 18.46 -48.80 -31.08
CA LYS A 2 17.78 -48.32 -29.87
C LYS A 2 18.43 -47.00 -29.51
N LEU A 3 17.87 -45.88 -29.98
CA LEU A 3 18.23 -44.58 -29.46
C LEU A 3 17.02 -44.04 -28.70
N THR A 4 17.23 -44.06 -27.39
CA THR A 4 16.46 -43.60 -26.25
C THR A 4 15.52 -42.42 -26.54
N VAL A 5 14.27 -42.61 -26.16
CA VAL A 5 13.22 -41.59 -26.03
C VAL A 5 13.67 -40.50 -25.06
N TYR A 6 13.81 -39.26 -25.52
CA TYR A 6 13.93 -38.07 -24.67
C TYR A 6 12.54 -37.44 -24.52
N ILE A 7 11.88 -37.71 -23.40
CA ILE A 7 10.74 -36.94 -22.86
C ILE A 7 11.30 -36.17 -21.64
N PHE A 8 10.66 -35.05 -21.28
CA PHE A 8 10.93 -34.15 -20.14
C PHE A 8 12.12 -33.20 -20.39
N VAL A 9 12.04 -31.87 -20.31
CA VAL A 9 11.24 -30.95 -19.50
C VAL A 9 11.15 -29.62 -20.26
N LEU A 10 9.96 -29.17 -20.68
CA LEU A 10 9.76 -27.84 -21.29
C LEU A 10 8.54 -27.14 -20.67
N ILE A 11 8.35 -27.31 -19.36
CA ILE A 11 7.25 -26.70 -18.58
C ILE A 11 7.80 -26.18 -17.23
N LEU A 12 8.80 -25.29 -17.23
CA LEU A 12 9.31 -24.70 -15.98
C LEU A 12 9.47 -23.17 -15.96
N PHE A 13 8.91 -22.41 -16.90
CA PHE A 13 8.96 -20.94 -16.82
C PHE A 13 7.66 -20.23 -17.19
N TYR A 14 6.50 -20.86 -16.98
CA TYR A 14 5.31 -20.05 -16.68
C TYR A 14 5.47 -19.51 -15.26
N SER A 15 6.35 -18.52 -15.10
CA SER A 15 6.26 -17.60 -13.97
C SER A 15 4.87 -16.98 -14.09
N CYS A 16 3.94 -17.47 -13.28
CA CYS A 16 2.65 -16.86 -13.10
C CYS A 16 2.93 -15.49 -12.49
N ASN A 17 3.13 -14.50 -13.35
CA ASN A 17 3.28 -13.12 -12.91
C ASN A 17 1.88 -12.71 -12.45
N ASP A 18 1.63 -12.84 -11.15
CA ASP A 18 0.39 -12.47 -10.45
C ASP A 18 0.02 -10.98 -10.58
N GLY A 19 0.75 -10.23 -11.41
CA GLY A 19 0.59 -8.79 -11.60
C GLY A 19 1.16 -7.97 -10.45
N SER A 20 1.74 -8.60 -9.42
CA SER A 20 2.30 -7.91 -8.26
C SER A 20 3.67 -7.32 -8.55
N ASN A 21 4.48 -7.91 -9.45
CA ASN A 21 5.75 -7.35 -9.85
C ASN A 21 5.57 -6.32 -10.98
N LEU A 22 5.86 -5.06 -10.68
CA LEU A 22 5.73 -3.92 -11.61
C LEU A 22 7.04 -3.58 -12.33
N GLY A 23 8.10 -4.38 -12.11
CA GLY A 23 9.46 -4.17 -12.62
C GLY A 23 10.24 -3.13 -11.81
N ASN A 24 11.58 -3.10 -11.96
CA ASN A 24 12.48 -2.13 -11.32
C ASN A 24 12.27 -1.98 -9.80
N ASN A 25 12.07 -3.11 -9.09
CA ASN A 25 11.86 -3.16 -7.64
C ASN A 25 10.55 -2.50 -7.17
N TYR A 26 9.61 -2.25 -8.08
CA TYR A 26 8.27 -1.80 -7.76
C TYR A 26 7.31 -2.98 -7.65
N TYR A 27 6.44 -2.93 -6.66
CA TYR A 27 5.47 -3.97 -6.37
C TYR A 27 4.09 -3.38 -6.10
N TYR A 28 3.07 -4.10 -6.53
CA TYR A 28 1.67 -3.93 -6.15
C TYR A 28 1.32 -5.01 -5.13
N LEU A 29 0.82 -4.61 -3.97
CA LEU A 29 0.29 -5.53 -2.97
C LEU A 29 -1.23 -5.64 -3.16
N PRO A 30 -1.76 -6.77 -3.68
CA PRO A 30 -3.19 -6.99 -3.78
C PRO A 30 -3.83 -7.27 -2.41
N ASP A 31 -5.15 -7.14 -2.33
CA ASP A 31 -5.91 -7.20 -1.07
C ASP A 31 -5.89 -8.59 -0.40
N TYR A 32 -5.78 -9.66 -1.18
CA TYR A 32 -5.64 -11.00 -0.61
C TYR A 32 -4.26 -11.17 0.03
N GLU A 33 -3.20 -10.74 -0.65
CA GLU A 33 -1.84 -10.88 -0.17
C GLU A 33 -1.59 -9.97 1.05
N SER A 34 -2.18 -8.78 1.07
CA SER A 34 -2.10 -7.89 2.25
C SER A 34 -2.68 -8.57 3.50
N LYS A 35 -3.79 -9.30 3.37
CA LYS A 35 -4.37 -10.08 4.48
C LYS A 35 -3.46 -11.22 4.90
N ASP A 36 -2.87 -11.95 3.95
CA ASP A 36 -2.04 -13.12 4.22
C ASP A 36 -0.75 -12.75 4.99
N ILE A 37 -0.17 -11.57 4.70
CA ILE A 37 1.04 -11.09 5.37
C ILE A 37 0.76 -10.19 6.59
N GLY A 38 -0.51 -10.03 6.97
CA GLY A 38 -0.90 -9.24 8.15
C GLY A 38 -0.79 -7.72 7.95
N TYR A 39 -0.91 -7.23 6.71
CA TYR A 39 -0.96 -5.80 6.40
C TYR A 39 -2.41 -5.28 6.42
N PRO A 40 -2.81 -4.49 7.45
CA PRO A 40 -4.23 -4.21 7.71
C PRO A 40 -4.82 -3.11 6.83
N TYR A 41 -3.98 -2.35 6.11
CA TYR A 41 -4.38 -1.13 5.39
C TYR A 41 -4.71 -1.33 3.91
N GLY A 42 -4.82 -2.59 3.47
CA GLY A 42 -5.31 -2.94 2.13
C GLY A 42 -4.24 -2.85 1.04
N THR A 43 -4.66 -2.48 -0.16
CA THR A 43 -3.80 -2.51 -1.35
C THR A 43 -2.83 -1.33 -1.41
N ILE A 44 -1.58 -1.58 -1.81
CA ILE A 44 -0.57 -0.53 -1.94
C ILE A 44 0.29 -0.70 -3.18
N VAL A 45 0.96 0.38 -3.57
CA VAL A 45 2.13 0.31 -4.46
C VAL A 45 3.35 0.76 -3.68
N TYR A 46 4.39 -0.06 -3.67
CA TYR A 46 5.62 0.17 -2.93
C TYR A 46 6.85 -0.11 -3.79
N LYS A 47 8.00 0.38 -3.33
CA LYS A 47 9.31 0.06 -3.89
C LYS A 47 10.15 -0.58 -2.79
N SER A 48 10.81 -1.69 -3.12
CA SER A 48 11.67 -2.42 -2.20
C SER A 48 12.64 -3.34 -2.93
N LYS A 49 13.76 -3.69 -2.32
CA LYS A 49 14.64 -4.73 -2.87
C LYS A 49 13.99 -6.12 -2.87
N GLU A 50 13.07 -6.36 -1.95
CA GLU A 50 12.44 -7.66 -1.73
C GLU A 50 10.91 -7.51 -1.67
N LYS A 51 10.18 -8.45 -2.31
CA LYS A 51 8.71 -8.47 -2.26
C LYS A 51 8.27 -8.67 -0.80
N ASN A 52 7.23 -7.94 -0.40
CA ASN A 52 6.63 -7.93 0.94
C ASN A 52 7.52 -7.36 2.05
N HIS A 53 8.63 -6.73 1.68
CA HIS A 53 9.37 -5.83 2.55
C HIS A 53 9.07 -4.38 2.13
N PHE A 54 8.52 -3.55 3.00
CA PHE A 54 7.96 -2.24 2.60
C PHE A 54 8.92 -1.07 2.80
N ASP A 55 10.06 -1.07 2.09
CA ASP A 55 11.08 0.00 2.21
C ASP A 55 10.50 1.40 1.95
N LYS A 56 9.69 1.54 0.89
CA LYS A 56 9.05 2.81 0.53
C LYS A 56 7.69 2.61 -0.09
N ILE A 57 6.64 2.99 0.62
CA ILE A 57 5.27 3.03 0.10
C ILE A 57 5.10 4.30 -0.75
N LEU A 58 4.50 4.14 -1.93
CA LEU A 58 4.35 5.21 -2.93
C LEU A 58 2.89 5.59 -3.13
N VAL A 59 1.99 4.61 -3.04
CA VAL A 59 0.54 4.81 -3.06
C VAL A 59 -0.05 4.00 -1.91
N TYR A 60 -0.71 4.69 -0.99
CA TYR A 60 -1.24 4.13 0.25
C TYR A 60 -2.72 3.77 0.12
N SER A 61 -3.08 2.52 0.41
CA SER A 61 -4.45 1.98 0.45
C SER A 61 -5.30 2.16 -0.81
N ASP A 62 -6.35 1.35 -0.92
CA ASP A 62 -7.46 1.50 -1.87
C ASP A 62 -7.02 1.72 -3.34
N VAL A 63 -5.91 1.10 -3.74
CA VAL A 63 -5.50 1.01 -5.13
C VAL A 63 -6.51 0.16 -5.88
N GLU A 64 -7.20 0.79 -6.84
CA GLU A 64 -8.24 0.17 -7.66
C GLU A 64 -7.65 -0.51 -8.89
N LYS A 65 -6.63 0.11 -9.50
CA LYS A 65 -6.02 -0.40 -10.73
C LYS A 65 -4.58 0.07 -10.89
N VAL A 66 -3.75 -0.80 -11.45
CA VAL A 66 -2.38 -0.49 -11.89
C VAL A 66 -2.26 -0.79 -13.38
N LYS A 67 -1.63 0.13 -14.13
CA LYS A 67 -1.18 -0.08 -15.51
C LYS A 67 0.30 0.24 -15.59
N LEU A 68 1.05 -0.39 -16.49
CA LEU A 68 2.47 -0.10 -16.65
C LEU A 68 2.95 -0.28 -18.08
N ASN A 69 4.04 0.40 -18.39
CA ASN A 69 4.93 0.08 -19.50
C ASN A 69 6.38 0.03 -18.98
N ASN A 70 7.36 0.00 -19.88
CA ASN A 70 8.78 -0.09 -19.50
C ASN A 70 9.27 1.10 -18.65
N ASN A 71 8.67 2.28 -18.83
CA ASN A 71 9.15 3.53 -18.23
C ASN A 71 8.27 4.03 -17.08
N PHE A 72 6.98 3.67 -17.07
CA PHE A 72 5.98 4.26 -16.18
C PHE A 72 5.09 3.21 -15.53
N ILE A 73 4.60 3.57 -14.34
CA ILE A 73 3.49 2.91 -13.65
C ILE A 73 2.40 3.97 -13.45
N ILE A 74 1.18 3.65 -13.86
CA ILE A 74 -0.01 4.45 -13.60
C ILE A 74 -0.85 3.73 -12.55
N VAL A 75 -1.22 4.46 -11.49
CA VAL A 75 -2.04 3.93 -10.41
C VAL A 75 -3.34 4.74 -10.33
N PHE A 76 -4.46 4.03 -10.28
CA PHE A 76 -5.78 4.57 -10.02
C PHE A 76 -6.18 4.17 -8.60
N GLN A 77 -6.58 5.15 -7.80
CA GLN A 77 -6.96 4.95 -6.41
C GLN A 77 -8.35 5.53 -6.17
N ARG A 78 -9.16 4.80 -5.40
CA ARG A 78 -10.47 5.26 -4.93
C ARG A 78 -10.49 5.25 -3.40
N PRO A 79 -10.06 6.35 -2.76
CA PRO A 79 -9.87 6.39 -1.32
C PRO A 79 -11.15 6.10 -0.55
N ASN A 80 -11.06 5.35 0.54
CA ASN A 80 -12.18 5.10 1.44
C ASN A 80 -11.85 5.51 2.87
N LYS A 81 -12.03 6.81 3.18
CA LYS A 81 -11.71 7.37 4.50
C LYS A 81 -12.42 6.64 5.64
N LYS A 82 -13.71 6.29 5.46
CA LYS A 82 -14.49 5.58 6.50
C LYS A 82 -13.88 4.20 6.80
N PHE A 83 -13.51 3.46 5.75
CA PHE A 83 -12.89 2.15 5.91
C PHE A 83 -11.49 2.26 6.52
N MET A 84 -10.68 3.23 6.09
CA MET A 84 -9.36 3.48 6.70
C MET A 84 -9.47 3.78 8.19
N LEU A 85 -10.35 4.71 8.58
CA LEU A 85 -10.58 5.02 10.01
C LEU A 85 -10.99 3.78 10.80
N LYS A 86 -11.83 2.92 10.22
CA LYS A 86 -12.23 1.68 10.87
C LYS A 86 -11.06 0.71 11.06
N LYS A 87 -10.21 0.55 10.04
CA LYS A 87 -8.99 -0.28 10.13
C LYS A 87 -8.02 0.22 11.19
N ILE A 88 -7.81 1.53 11.27
CA ILE A 88 -6.96 2.14 12.29
C ILE A 88 -7.56 1.94 13.68
N GLU A 89 -8.87 2.13 13.83
CA GLU A 89 -9.58 1.87 15.10
C GLU A 89 -9.44 0.40 15.53
N ASP A 90 -9.59 -0.56 14.60
CA ASP A 90 -9.48 -1.99 14.90
C ASP A 90 -8.04 -2.38 15.32
N ASP A 91 -7.03 -1.80 14.67
CA ASP A 91 -5.62 -1.98 15.03
C ASP A 91 -5.32 -1.39 16.43
N LEU A 92 -5.79 -0.16 16.70
CA LEU A 92 -5.70 0.46 18.02
C LEU A 92 -6.37 -0.39 19.11
N ASN A 93 -7.54 -0.97 18.84
CA ASN A 93 -8.22 -1.87 19.78
C ASN A 93 -7.39 -3.12 20.07
N THR A 94 -6.80 -3.73 19.04
CA THR A 94 -5.97 -4.93 19.15
C THR A 94 -4.78 -4.67 20.07
N TRP A 95 -4.07 -3.56 19.85
CA TRP A 95 -2.91 -3.20 20.65
C TRP A 95 -3.25 -2.72 22.06
N ASN A 96 -4.36 -2.01 22.22
CA ASN A 96 -4.89 -1.64 23.53
C ASN A 96 -5.18 -2.89 24.37
N TYR A 97 -5.83 -3.89 23.78
CA TYR A 97 -6.12 -5.17 24.44
C TYR A 97 -4.83 -5.94 24.77
N TYR A 98 -3.89 -6.02 23.82
CA TYR A 98 -2.61 -6.67 24.06
C TYR A 98 -1.87 -6.06 25.26
N TYR A 99 -1.80 -4.73 25.33
CA TYR A 99 -1.18 -4.04 26.47
C TYR A 99 -1.95 -4.25 27.76
N SER A 100 -3.29 -4.22 27.73
CA SER A 100 -4.10 -4.38 28.94
C SER A 100 -3.86 -5.73 29.61
N GLU A 101 -3.70 -6.80 28.83
CA GLU A 101 -3.46 -8.15 29.33
C GLU A 101 -2.00 -8.37 29.76
N ASN A 102 -1.04 -7.90 28.96
CA ASN A 102 0.37 -8.27 29.15
C ASN A 102 1.17 -7.26 29.97
N LYS A 103 0.71 -6.00 30.05
CA LYS A 103 1.44 -4.87 30.67
C LYS A 103 2.87 -4.68 30.14
N LYS A 104 3.13 -5.14 28.91
CA LYS A 104 4.40 -4.99 28.22
C LYS A 104 4.28 -3.90 27.17
N ASP A 105 5.09 -2.87 27.32
CA ASP A 105 5.14 -1.78 26.36
C ASP A 105 6.04 -2.15 25.17
N SER A 106 5.72 -1.57 24.01
CA SER A 106 6.46 -1.70 22.77
C SER A 106 6.05 -0.56 21.83
N ILE A 107 6.81 -0.34 20.76
CA ILE A 107 6.44 0.60 19.69
C ILE A 107 5.85 -0.19 18.54
N VAL A 108 4.70 0.26 18.04
CA VAL A 108 4.02 -0.31 16.88
C VAL A 108 3.78 0.77 15.82
N ASP A 109 3.69 0.34 14.56
CA ASP A 109 3.34 1.21 13.44
C ASP A 109 1.83 1.13 13.20
N ILE A 110 1.12 2.21 13.53
CA ILE A 110 -0.31 2.38 13.28
C ILE A 110 -0.49 3.43 12.19
N ALA A 111 -1.01 3.02 11.03
CA ALA A 111 -1.25 3.89 9.89
C ALA A 111 0.01 4.71 9.52
N TYR A 112 1.17 4.03 9.53
CA TYR A 112 2.49 4.62 9.28
C TYR A 112 2.97 5.63 10.34
N SER A 113 2.26 5.77 11.45
CA SER A 113 2.68 6.51 12.64
C SER A 113 3.21 5.55 13.72
N LYS A 114 4.36 5.87 14.30
CA LYS A 114 4.88 5.14 15.47
C LYS A 114 4.19 5.60 16.73
N ILE A 115 3.67 4.66 17.52
CA ILE A 115 3.05 4.93 18.81
C ILE A 115 3.37 3.80 19.80
N SER A 116 3.54 4.12 21.08
CA SER A 116 3.75 3.10 22.10
C SER A 116 2.43 2.42 22.49
N LEU A 117 2.50 1.15 22.88
CA LEU A 117 1.34 0.41 23.36
C LEU A 117 0.75 1.06 24.62
N LYS A 118 1.62 1.57 25.50
CA LYS A 118 1.21 2.34 26.67
C LYS A 118 0.46 3.63 26.27
N ASP A 119 0.95 4.38 25.28
CA ASP A 119 0.26 5.61 24.83
C ASP A 119 -1.12 5.29 24.23
N ILE A 120 -1.25 4.20 23.46
CA ILE A 120 -2.55 3.73 22.97
C ILE A 120 -3.50 3.49 24.15
N TYR A 121 -3.03 2.78 25.17
CA TYR A 121 -3.83 2.50 26.37
C TYR A 121 -4.22 3.78 27.12
N ASP A 122 -3.27 4.66 27.39
CA ASP A 122 -3.52 5.93 28.09
C ASP A 122 -4.48 6.84 27.30
N LEU A 123 -4.44 6.81 25.97
CA LEU A 123 -5.39 7.51 25.10
C LEU A 123 -6.78 6.87 25.13
N SER A 124 -6.87 5.54 25.18
CA SER A 124 -8.15 4.81 25.22
C SER A 124 -8.93 5.08 26.51
N GLN A 125 -8.24 5.36 27.62
CA GLN A 125 -8.88 5.77 28.88
C GLN A 125 -9.43 7.19 28.84
N LYS A 126 -8.91 8.05 27.95
CA LYS A 126 -9.26 9.48 27.89
C LYS A 126 -10.30 9.81 26.83
N ARG A 127 -10.38 9.04 25.75
CA ARG A 127 -11.28 9.28 24.61
C ARG A 127 -11.53 8.00 23.81
N LYS A 128 -12.56 8.02 22.96
CA LYS A 128 -12.88 6.90 22.08
C LYS A 128 -11.73 6.68 21.09
N LEU A 129 -11.40 5.42 20.82
CA LEU A 129 -10.35 5.07 19.86
C LEU A 129 -10.66 5.53 18.43
N ALA A 130 -11.93 5.65 18.06
CA ALA A 130 -12.36 6.30 16.81
C ALA A 130 -11.84 7.75 16.69
N ASP A 131 -11.84 8.52 17.78
CA ASP A 131 -11.32 9.90 17.79
C ASP A 131 -9.79 9.93 17.70
N VAL A 132 -9.13 8.90 18.26
CA VAL A 132 -7.68 8.71 18.11
C VAL A 132 -7.34 8.41 16.65
N ALA A 133 -8.09 7.50 16.01
CA ALA A 133 -7.91 7.15 14.61
C ALA A 133 -8.06 8.37 13.68
N ASP A 134 -9.10 9.18 13.89
CA ASP A 134 -9.29 10.42 13.12
C ASP A 134 -8.15 11.42 13.37
N SER A 135 -7.64 11.52 14.60
CA SER A 135 -6.48 12.36 14.89
C SER A 135 -5.20 11.90 14.20
N ILE A 136 -4.97 10.59 14.06
CA ILE A 136 -3.81 10.04 13.33
C ILE A 136 -3.92 10.45 11.86
N VAL A 137 -5.06 10.18 11.23
CA VAL A 137 -5.32 10.51 9.83
C VAL A 137 -5.16 12.01 9.54
N ARG A 138 -5.59 12.89 10.46
CA ARG A 138 -5.49 14.34 10.26
C ARG A 138 -4.09 14.93 10.42
N LYS A 139 -3.19 14.24 11.13
CA LYS A 139 -1.81 14.70 11.34
C LYS A 139 -0.93 14.43 10.12
N GLU A 140 -1.24 13.38 9.38
CA GLU A 140 -0.45 12.92 8.26
C GLU A 140 -0.86 13.59 6.95
N ARG A 141 0.08 14.37 6.38
CA ARG A 141 -0.17 15.15 5.17
C ARG A 141 -0.64 14.28 3.99
N PHE A 142 -0.05 13.09 3.82
CA PHE A 142 -0.43 12.23 2.69
C PHE A 142 -1.88 11.76 2.78
N TYR A 143 -2.43 11.54 3.98
CA TYR A 143 -3.85 11.20 4.13
C TYR A 143 -4.76 12.39 3.80
N LEU A 144 -4.35 13.60 4.18
CA LEU A 144 -5.09 14.82 3.81
C LEU A 144 -5.17 14.95 2.27
N ASP A 145 -4.04 14.75 1.60
CA ASP A 145 -3.96 14.81 0.13
C ASP A 145 -4.78 13.69 -0.52
N ILE A 146 -4.67 12.45 -0.03
CA ILE A 146 -5.42 11.29 -0.54
C ILE A 146 -6.93 11.49 -0.39
N PHE A 147 -7.40 11.91 0.79
CA PHE A 147 -8.84 12.03 1.06
C PHE A 147 -9.46 13.34 0.56
N SER A 148 -8.68 14.23 -0.04
CA SER A 148 -9.18 15.46 -0.66
C SER A 148 -9.97 15.21 -1.96
N ASN A 149 -9.77 14.05 -2.61
CA ASN A 149 -10.45 13.71 -3.86
C ASN A 149 -11.18 12.37 -3.77
N ALA A 150 -12.27 12.23 -4.54
CA ALA A 150 -12.99 10.95 -4.66
C ALA A 150 -12.22 9.89 -5.46
N LYS A 151 -11.30 10.32 -6.32
CA LYS A 151 -10.39 9.49 -7.11
C LYS A 151 -9.04 10.19 -7.18
N ASN A 152 -7.97 9.42 -7.03
CA ASN A 152 -6.61 9.90 -7.21
C ASN A 152 -5.94 9.13 -8.34
N TYR A 153 -5.05 9.82 -9.03
CA TYR A 153 -4.22 9.28 -10.10
C TYR A 153 -2.76 9.48 -9.73
N TYR A 154 -1.92 8.50 -10.05
CA TYR A 154 -0.48 8.59 -9.85
C TYR A 154 0.26 8.20 -11.12
N ILE A 155 1.36 8.89 -11.40
CA ILE A 155 2.34 8.50 -12.41
C ILE A 155 3.67 8.29 -11.69
N ILE A 156 4.24 7.10 -11.79
CA ILE A 156 5.56 6.76 -11.25
C ILE A 156 6.50 6.57 -12.43
N ASN A 157 7.55 7.39 -12.49
CA ASN A 157 8.60 7.26 -13.49
C ASN A 157 9.69 6.32 -12.96
N LYS A 158 9.86 5.17 -13.61
CA LYS A 158 10.78 4.11 -13.20
C LYS A 158 12.25 4.48 -13.38
N ASN A 159 12.57 5.43 -14.28
CA ASN A 159 13.94 5.79 -14.64
C ASN A 159 14.58 6.72 -13.60
N ASN A 160 13.79 7.62 -12.99
CA ASN A 160 14.29 8.59 -12.00
C ASN A 160 13.61 8.47 -10.63
N ASN A 161 12.77 7.45 -10.45
CA ASN A 161 12.05 7.15 -9.20
C ASN A 161 11.14 8.29 -8.71
N LYS A 162 10.69 9.18 -9.59
CA LYS A 162 9.76 10.25 -9.23
C LYS A 162 8.32 9.75 -9.24
N VAL A 163 7.56 10.15 -8.23
CA VAL A 163 6.12 9.91 -8.11
C VAL A 163 5.40 11.25 -8.29
N PHE A 164 4.42 11.28 -9.18
CA PHE A 164 3.53 12.41 -9.39
C PHE A 164 2.14 12.00 -8.89
N GLY A 165 1.73 12.52 -7.75
CA GLY A 165 0.39 12.35 -7.20
C GLY A 165 0.33 12.53 -5.67
N PRO A 166 -0.88 12.44 -5.08
CA PRO A 166 -2.16 12.21 -5.76
C PRO A 166 -2.54 13.35 -6.71
N LEU A 167 -2.93 13.01 -7.95
CA LEU A 167 -3.38 13.96 -8.97
C LEU A 167 -4.90 13.88 -9.12
N GLN A 168 -5.51 14.99 -9.52
CA GLN A 168 -6.84 14.98 -10.13
C GLN A 168 -6.75 14.56 -11.60
N GLN A 169 -7.88 14.16 -12.18
CA GLN A 169 -7.93 13.66 -13.56
C GLN A 169 -7.31 14.65 -14.56
N LYS A 170 -7.61 15.95 -14.44
CA LYS A 170 -7.06 16.98 -15.35
C LYS A 170 -5.53 17.04 -15.31
N ASP A 171 -4.93 17.04 -14.13
CA ASP A 171 -3.47 17.11 -13.98
C ASP A 171 -2.79 15.82 -14.43
N PHE A 172 -3.45 14.69 -14.19
CA PHE A 172 -3.02 13.39 -14.70
C PHE A 172 -2.97 13.36 -16.23
N GLU A 173 -4.04 13.76 -16.92
CA GLU A 173 -4.06 13.77 -18.39
C GLU A 173 -3.03 14.76 -18.96
N ASN A 174 -2.87 15.93 -18.35
CA ASN A 174 -1.85 16.91 -18.74
C ASN A 174 -0.43 16.33 -18.64
N LEU A 175 -0.11 15.64 -17.53
CA LEU A 175 1.20 15.01 -17.34
C LEU A 175 1.39 13.80 -18.26
N LYS A 176 0.33 13.02 -18.50
CA LYS A 176 0.34 11.89 -19.43
C LYS A 176 0.70 12.34 -20.85
N LEU A 177 0.09 13.43 -21.33
CA LEU A 177 0.42 14.06 -22.60
C LEU A 177 1.85 14.61 -22.61
N LYS A 178 2.25 15.34 -21.56
CA LYS A 178 3.61 15.90 -21.44
C LYS A 178 4.70 14.83 -21.50
N PHE A 179 4.44 13.66 -20.93
CA PHE A 179 5.37 12.54 -20.92
C PHE A 179 5.18 11.57 -22.09
N ASN A 180 4.24 11.84 -22.99
CA ASN A 180 3.88 10.97 -24.12
C ASN A 180 3.61 9.51 -23.68
N ILE A 181 2.81 9.35 -22.62
CA ILE A 181 2.49 8.03 -22.07
C ILE A 181 1.23 7.49 -22.76
N ASP A 182 1.36 6.34 -23.42
CA ASP A 182 0.24 5.63 -24.05
C ASP A 182 -0.18 4.41 -23.21
N LEU A 183 -1.01 4.66 -22.18
CA LEU A 183 -1.52 3.66 -21.22
C LEU A 183 -2.97 3.92 -20.80
#